data_AF-A0A1B7X7P6-F1
#
_entry.id   AF-A0A1B7X7P6-F1
#
_cell.length_a   1.000
_cell.length_b   1.000
_cell.length_c   1.000
_cell.angle_alpha   90.00
_cell.angle_beta   90.00
_cell.angle_gamma   90.00
#
_symmetry.space_group_name_H-M   'P 1'
#
loop_
_entity.id
_entity.type
_entity.pdbx_description
1 polymer ?
#
loop_
_entity_poly.entity_id
_entity_poly.type
_entity_poly.pdbx_seq_one_letter_code
_entity_poly.pdbx_strand_id
1 'polypeptide(L)'
;MFGVHENILSGQFGLHISQDYWADLDINYKSNIQVYNPLWVDEKFINGEQFFSIGNSPFGFGLGVINPKETRKILEGNFSDNLIKEVRNSGRAYTLEVHNSTRKIIEEINQDREVKKAILDSIDPYKFEELIAELLRSQGFDTFLTSKSGDGGRDIIAAFYENGREYLMMVECKRRRGNTVLGPIEARALLGQFYFEKVQGTGFNCAMLVTSAGSIGPSALNLQEGMTDLSIRGRNEIMEWISSYGAIYNNLWVPKRFNELF
;
A
#
# COMPACT_ATOMS: atom_id res chain seq x y z
N MET A 1 14.26 -17.79 -4.41
CA MET A 1 13.10 -18.48 -5.03
C MET A 1 12.49 -17.51 -6.02
N PHE A 2 12.33 -17.89 -7.29
CA PHE A 2 11.59 -17.07 -8.25
C PHE A 2 10.10 -17.23 -7.97
N GLY A 3 9.38 -16.11 -7.85
CA GLY A 3 7.94 -16.09 -7.55
C GLY A 3 7.27 -14.93 -8.26
N VAL A 4 5.95 -14.98 -8.39
CA VAL A 4 5.17 -13.85 -8.92
C VAL A 4 4.23 -13.35 -7.86
N HIS A 5 4.23 -12.05 -7.67
CA HIS A 5 3.22 -11.33 -6.91
C HIS A 5 2.37 -10.55 -7.89
N GLU A 6 1.06 -10.51 -7.70
CA GLU A 6 0.15 -9.75 -8.55
C GLU A 6 -0.45 -8.62 -7.74
N ASN A 7 -0.45 -7.40 -8.30
CA ASN A 7 -1.06 -6.27 -7.66
C ASN A 7 -2.58 -6.40 -7.78
N ILE A 8 -3.26 -6.48 -6.65
CA ILE A 8 -4.71 -6.61 -6.60
C ILE A 8 -5.39 -5.41 -7.28
N LEU A 9 -4.85 -4.20 -7.11
CA LEU A 9 -5.48 -2.96 -7.60
C LEU A 9 -5.21 -2.67 -9.08
N SER A 10 -3.98 -2.93 -9.54
CA SER A 10 -3.55 -2.58 -10.90
C SER A 10 -3.51 -3.76 -11.87
N GLY A 11 -3.52 -5.00 -11.37
CA GLY A 11 -3.27 -6.20 -12.16
C GLY A 11 -1.85 -6.25 -12.75
N GLN A 12 -0.91 -5.47 -12.19
CA GLN A 12 0.51 -5.55 -12.52
C GLN A 12 1.12 -6.81 -11.88
N PHE A 13 2.22 -7.32 -12.43
CA PHE A 13 2.90 -8.50 -11.89
C PHE A 13 4.31 -8.13 -11.44
N GLY A 14 4.71 -8.59 -10.27
CA GLY A 14 6.04 -8.49 -9.72
C GLY A 14 6.77 -9.83 -9.70
N LEU A 15 8.01 -9.87 -10.17
CA LEU A 15 8.90 -11.02 -10.12
C LEU A 15 9.79 -10.99 -8.87
N HIS A 16 9.62 -11.94 -7.96
CA HIS A 16 10.57 -12.16 -6.89
C HIS A 16 11.86 -12.71 -7.50
N ILE A 17 12.95 -11.96 -7.39
CA ILE A 17 14.29 -12.38 -7.85
C ILE A 17 15.23 -12.43 -6.64
N SER A 18 16.10 -13.44 -6.55
CA SER A 18 17.11 -13.50 -5.48
C SER A 18 18.02 -12.27 -5.52
N GLN A 19 18.51 -11.83 -4.36
CA GLN A 19 19.46 -10.72 -4.25
C GLN A 19 20.73 -10.94 -5.10
N ASP A 20 21.17 -12.19 -5.25
CA ASP A 20 22.36 -12.52 -6.05
C ASP A 20 22.17 -12.15 -7.54
N TYR A 21 21.02 -12.48 -8.12
CA TYR A 21 20.70 -12.14 -9.50
C TYR A 21 20.42 -10.64 -9.71
N TRP A 22 20.03 -9.92 -8.65
CA TRP A 22 19.87 -8.47 -8.68
C TRP A 22 21.19 -7.73 -8.87
N ALA A 23 22.28 -8.25 -8.27
CA ALA A 23 23.61 -7.67 -8.45
C ALA A 23 24.01 -7.64 -9.93
N ASP A 24 23.64 -8.67 -10.68
CA ASP A 24 24.01 -8.88 -12.09
C ASP A 24 23.13 -8.11 -13.11
N LEU A 25 22.00 -7.52 -12.68
CA LEU A 25 21.14 -6.73 -13.56
C LEU A 25 21.83 -5.42 -14.00
N ASP A 26 21.79 -5.11 -15.29
CA ASP A 26 22.35 -3.88 -15.86
C ASP A 26 21.64 -2.64 -15.29
N ILE A 27 22.44 -1.63 -14.95
CA ILE A 27 22.03 -0.39 -14.29
C ILE A 27 20.93 0.37 -15.05
N ASN A 28 20.90 0.25 -16.38
CA ASN A 28 19.90 0.89 -17.24
C ASN A 28 18.50 0.28 -17.08
N TYR A 29 18.41 -0.97 -16.63
CA TYR A 29 17.14 -1.62 -16.29
C TYR A 29 16.75 -1.36 -14.83
N LYS A 30 17.70 -1.09 -13.94
CA LYS A 30 17.44 -0.79 -12.51
C LYS A 30 16.73 0.55 -12.29
N SER A 31 16.87 1.53 -13.21
CA SER A 31 16.33 2.88 -13.07
C SER A 31 14.80 2.99 -13.21
N ASN A 32 14.14 1.96 -13.78
CA ASN A 32 12.70 1.95 -14.03
C ASN A 32 11.96 0.81 -13.31
N ILE A 33 12.63 0.04 -12.46
CA ILE A 33 12.05 -1.14 -11.80
C ILE A 33 11.79 -0.84 -10.32
N GLN A 34 10.58 -1.12 -9.86
CA GLN A 34 10.20 -1.04 -8.46
C GLN A 34 11.02 -2.06 -7.66
N VAL A 35 11.80 -1.60 -6.68
CA VAL A 35 12.49 -2.48 -5.74
C VAL A 35 11.57 -2.66 -4.54
N TYR A 36 10.70 -3.64 -4.64
CA TYR A 36 10.42 -4.50 -3.50
C TYR A 36 10.94 -5.89 -3.87
N ASN A 37 11.10 -6.79 -2.92
CA ASN A 37 11.01 -8.20 -3.24
C ASN A 37 9.50 -8.41 -3.52
N PRO A 38 8.95 -8.09 -4.73
CA PRO A 38 9.43 -8.39 -6.09
C PRO A 38 9.58 -7.23 -7.13
N LEU A 39 10.28 -7.49 -8.26
CA LEU A 39 10.43 -6.62 -9.45
C LEU A 39 9.14 -6.47 -10.23
N TRP A 40 8.51 -5.30 -10.15
CA TRP A 40 7.26 -5.04 -10.87
C TRP A 40 7.46 -4.76 -12.35
N VAL A 41 6.78 -5.57 -13.18
CA VAL A 41 6.65 -5.39 -14.62
C VAL A 41 5.31 -4.69 -14.88
N ASP A 42 5.38 -3.50 -15.49
CA ASP A 42 4.20 -2.71 -15.84
C ASP A 42 3.31 -3.47 -16.85
N GLU A 43 1.99 -3.37 -16.67
CA GLU A 43 0.97 -4.05 -17.46
C GLU A 43 1.17 -3.93 -18.98
N LYS A 44 1.67 -2.77 -19.44
CA LYS A 44 1.87 -2.51 -20.87
C LYS A 44 2.94 -3.39 -21.48
N PHE A 45 3.88 -3.90 -20.68
CA PHE A 45 4.92 -4.84 -21.13
C PHE A 45 4.47 -6.30 -21.09
N ILE A 46 3.31 -6.60 -20.49
CA ILE A 46 2.76 -7.95 -20.32
C ILE A 46 1.61 -8.21 -21.31
N ASN A 47 0.89 -7.15 -21.72
CA ASN A 47 -0.34 -7.24 -22.51
C ASN A 47 -0.22 -7.84 -23.93
N GLY A 48 0.98 -8.16 -24.42
CA GLY A 48 1.21 -8.84 -25.69
C GLY A 48 1.29 -10.37 -25.61
N GLU A 49 1.64 -10.94 -24.45
CA GLU A 49 1.94 -12.36 -24.29
C GLU A 49 0.74 -13.10 -23.67
N GLN A 50 0.40 -14.30 -24.18
CA GLN A 50 -0.67 -15.13 -23.59
C GLN A 50 -0.24 -15.82 -22.29
N PHE A 51 1.06 -15.99 -22.10
CA PHE A 51 1.63 -16.78 -21.02
C PHE A 51 2.93 -16.13 -20.54
N PHE A 52 3.03 -15.88 -19.24
CA PHE A 52 4.30 -15.52 -18.60
C PHE A 52 4.86 -16.79 -17.94
N SER A 53 5.96 -17.32 -18.48
CA SER A 53 6.62 -18.53 -17.95
C SER A 53 7.81 -18.17 -17.08
N ILE A 54 7.85 -18.69 -15.85
CA ILE A 54 9.03 -18.58 -14.98
C ILE A 54 9.83 -19.87 -15.02
N GLY A 55 11.14 -19.74 -15.23
CA GLY A 55 12.09 -20.85 -15.28
C GLY A 55 12.24 -21.42 -16.68
N ASN A 56 13.49 -21.71 -17.05
CA ASN A 56 13.79 -22.44 -18.28
C ASN A 56 14.11 -23.88 -17.88
N SER A 57 13.16 -24.80 -18.08
CA SER A 57 13.45 -26.23 -18.01
C SER A 57 14.20 -26.63 -19.29
N PRO A 58 15.21 -27.52 -19.21
CA PRO A 58 15.84 -28.09 -20.41
C PRO A 58 14.86 -28.86 -21.33
N PHE A 59 13.61 -29.05 -20.89
CA PHE A 59 12.52 -29.67 -21.64
C PHE A 59 11.41 -28.69 -22.06
N GLY A 60 11.60 -27.37 -21.90
CA GLY A 60 10.66 -26.35 -22.39
C GLY A 60 9.40 -26.12 -21.54
N PHE A 61 9.29 -26.73 -20.36
CA PHE A 61 8.20 -26.47 -19.42
C PHE A 61 8.66 -25.52 -18.31
N GLY A 62 8.12 -24.31 -18.25
CA GLY A 62 8.38 -23.39 -17.14
C GLY A 62 7.97 -23.99 -15.79
N LEU A 63 8.63 -23.58 -14.71
CA LEU A 63 8.30 -23.90 -13.31
C LEU A 63 6.91 -23.38 -12.89
N GLY A 64 6.35 -22.44 -13.64
CA GLY A 64 4.98 -21.98 -13.54
C GLY A 64 4.59 -21.19 -14.79
N VAL A 65 3.35 -21.36 -15.25
CA VAL A 65 2.77 -20.57 -16.33
C VAL A 65 1.65 -19.73 -15.72
N ILE A 66 1.81 -18.41 -15.75
CA ILE A 66 0.75 -17.48 -15.39
C ILE A 66 0.10 -17.02 -16.68
N ASN A 67 -1.23 -16.88 -16.65
CA ASN A 67 -1.99 -16.25 -17.72
C ASN A 67 -2.46 -14.87 -17.23
N PRO A 68 -1.66 -13.81 -17.47
CA PRO A 68 -1.98 -12.46 -17.03
C PRO A 68 -3.37 -11.97 -17.44
N LYS A 69 -3.87 -12.41 -18.60
CA LYS A 69 -5.19 -12.02 -19.10
C LYS A 69 -6.34 -12.66 -18.33
N GLU A 70 -6.16 -13.89 -17.87
CA GLU A 70 -7.19 -14.61 -17.10
C GLU A 70 -7.22 -14.13 -15.67
N THR A 71 -6.06 -13.92 -15.04
CA THR A 71 -6.02 -13.37 -13.68
C THR A 71 -6.52 -11.92 -13.65
N ARG A 72 -6.19 -11.12 -14.66
CA ARG A 72 -6.78 -9.79 -14.85
C ARG A 72 -8.31 -9.84 -14.97
N LYS A 73 -8.90 -10.80 -15.68
CA LYS A 73 -10.38 -10.92 -15.76
C LYS A 73 -11.01 -11.19 -14.41
N ILE A 74 -10.35 -11.95 -13.55
CA ILE A 74 -10.80 -12.22 -12.18
C ILE A 74 -10.74 -10.92 -11.36
N LEU A 75 -9.65 -10.14 -11.48
CA LEU A 75 -9.49 -8.85 -10.79
C LEU A 75 -10.43 -7.75 -11.31
N GLU A 76 -10.54 -7.59 -12.64
CA GLU A 76 -11.48 -6.65 -13.28
C GLU A 76 -12.95 -7.03 -13.02
N GLY A 77 -13.21 -8.28 -12.61
CA GLY A 77 -14.53 -8.72 -12.14
C GLY A 77 -14.83 -8.32 -10.69
N ASN A 78 -13.82 -8.02 -9.88
CA ASN A 78 -13.97 -7.70 -8.46
C ASN A 78 -14.12 -6.19 -8.18
N PHE A 79 -13.58 -5.35 -9.08
CA PHE A 79 -13.56 -3.89 -8.90
C PHE A 79 -14.40 -3.15 -9.95
N SER A 80 -14.92 -1.98 -9.59
CA SER A 80 -15.64 -1.13 -10.54
C SER A 80 -14.71 -0.60 -11.64
N ASP A 81 -15.21 -0.51 -12.88
CA ASP A 81 -14.47 0.06 -14.03
C ASP A 81 -13.91 1.46 -13.74
N ASN A 82 -14.64 2.26 -12.95
CA ASN A 82 -14.23 3.62 -12.59
C ASN A 82 -13.01 3.61 -11.67
N LEU A 83 -13.00 2.75 -10.66
CA LEU A 83 -11.86 2.58 -9.76
C LEU A 83 -10.62 2.11 -10.53
N ILE A 84 -10.78 1.15 -11.43
CA ILE A 84 -9.66 0.63 -12.24
C ILE A 84 -9.10 1.73 -13.15
N LYS A 85 -9.96 2.56 -13.76
CA LYS A 85 -9.54 3.72 -14.56
C LYS A 85 -8.83 4.76 -13.71
N GLU A 86 -9.29 5.04 -12.50
CA GLU A 86 -8.61 5.96 -11.58
C GLU A 86 -7.22 5.43 -11.22
N VAL A 87 -7.12 4.14 -10.87
CA VAL A 87 -5.86 3.49 -10.52
C VAL A 87 -4.87 3.55 -11.70
N ARG A 88 -5.32 3.23 -12.91
CA ARG A 88 -4.45 3.23 -14.10
C ARG A 88 -3.99 4.62 -14.56
N ASN A 89 -4.75 5.67 -14.25
CA ASN A 89 -4.50 7.02 -14.77
C ASN A 89 -3.95 8.03 -13.75
N SER A 90 -3.70 7.64 -12.49
CA SER A 90 -3.12 8.58 -11.52
C SER A 90 -1.71 9.00 -11.94
N GLY A 91 -1.45 10.31 -11.83
CA GLY A 91 -0.11 10.87 -12.00
C GLY A 91 0.82 10.64 -10.81
N ARG A 92 0.33 10.09 -9.68
CA ARG A 92 1.14 9.75 -8.51
C ARG A 92 1.38 8.25 -8.46
N ALA A 93 2.43 7.82 -9.15
CA ALA A 93 2.90 6.46 -9.06
C ALA A 93 3.73 6.27 -7.79
N TYR A 94 3.55 5.13 -7.12
CA TYR A 94 4.52 4.65 -6.14
C TYR A 94 5.76 4.15 -6.91
N THR A 95 6.81 4.98 -6.98
CA THR A 95 8.04 4.70 -7.75
C THR A 95 9.17 4.14 -6.87
N LEU A 96 10.26 3.68 -7.49
CA LEU A 96 11.49 3.33 -6.77
C LEU A 96 12.07 4.52 -5.99
N GLU A 97 11.95 5.73 -6.53
CA GLU A 97 12.37 6.95 -5.83
C GLU A 97 11.54 7.17 -4.56
N VAL A 98 10.21 6.98 -4.65
CA VAL A 98 9.32 7.02 -3.48
C VAL A 98 9.76 5.99 -2.45
N HIS A 99 9.95 4.72 -2.85
CA HIS A 99 10.41 3.64 -1.97
C HIS A 99 11.73 3.96 -1.26
N ASN A 100 12.76 4.34 -2.02
CA ASN A 100 14.07 4.60 -1.45
C ASN A 100 14.03 5.79 -0.47
N SER A 101 13.26 6.83 -0.81
CA SER A 101 13.13 8.00 0.05
C SER A 101 12.28 7.74 1.29
N THR A 102 11.21 6.93 1.22
CA THR A 102 10.44 6.51 2.41
C THR A 102 11.23 5.56 3.29
N ARG A 103 11.98 4.63 2.71
CA ARG A 103 12.88 3.73 3.43
C ARG A 103 13.94 4.49 4.20
N LYS A 104 14.56 5.49 3.57
CA LYS A 104 15.54 6.36 4.25
C LYS A 104 14.92 7.07 5.46
N ILE A 105 13.70 7.59 5.32
CA ILE A 105 12.94 8.19 6.43
C ILE A 105 12.71 7.17 7.56
N ILE A 106 12.30 5.94 7.22
CA ILE A 106 12.07 4.85 8.20
C ILE A 106 13.37 4.50 8.94
N GLU A 107 14.48 4.39 8.23
CA GLU A 107 15.80 4.09 8.80
C GLU A 107 16.28 5.22 9.72
N GLU A 108 16.13 6.49 9.32
CA GLU A 108 16.45 7.67 10.15
C GLU A 108 15.62 7.71 11.43
N ILE A 109 14.31 7.44 11.33
CA ILE A 109 13.41 7.37 12.48
C ILE A 109 13.84 6.22 13.42
N ASN A 110 14.27 5.07 12.90
CA ASN A 110 14.64 3.93 13.74
C ASN A 110 15.96 4.12 14.52
N GLN A 111 16.85 5.02 14.10
CA GLN A 111 18.15 5.23 14.74
C GLN A 111 18.08 6.00 16.08
N ASP A 112 17.20 7.02 16.21
CA ASP A 112 17.18 7.90 17.39
C ASP A 112 15.76 8.35 17.77
N ARG A 113 15.39 8.19 19.06
CA ARG A 113 14.07 8.54 19.61
C ARG A 113 13.70 10.03 19.52
N GLU A 114 14.65 10.94 19.69
CA GLU A 114 14.35 12.38 19.59
C GLU A 114 14.15 12.80 18.13
N VAL A 115 14.87 12.14 17.21
CA VAL A 115 14.72 12.30 15.76
C VAL A 115 13.35 11.79 15.28
N LYS A 116 12.81 10.71 15.88
CA LYS A 116 11.46 10.16 15.57
C LYS A 116 10.38 11.23 15.54
N LYS A 117 10.35 12.05 16.59
CA LYS A 117 9.30 13.07 16.77
C LYS A 117 9.48 14.22 15.79
N ALA A 118 10.72 14.68 15.62
CA ALA A 118 11.03 15.81 14.76
C ALA A 118 10.73 15.53 13.28
N ILE A 119 11.02 14.32 12.79
CA ILE A 119 10.76 13.94 11.39
C ILE A 119 9.27 13.91 11.10
N LEU A 120 8.46 13.19 11.89
CA LEU A 120 7.00 13.12 11.67
C LEU A 120 6.29 14.46 11.82
N ASP A 121 6.82 15.37 12.64
CA ASP A 121 6.26 16.72 12.80
C ASP A 121 6.62 17.65 11.61
N SER A 122 7.73 17.40 10.92
CA SER A 122 8.27 18.27 9.86
C SER A 122 8.11 17.74 8.43
N ILE A 123 7.82 16.44 8.27
CA ILE A 123 7.59 15.80 6.96
C ILE A 123 6.54 16.56 6.13
N ASP A 124 6.72 16.62 4.82
CA ASP A 124 5.72 17.19 3.91
C ASP A 124 4.45 16.30 3.90
N PRO A 125 3.22 16.85 3.80
CA PRO A 125 2.00 16.05 3.75
C PRO A 125 2.00 14.94 2.68
N TYR A 126 2.46 15.23 1.46
CA TYR A 126 2.50 14.21 0.40
C TYR A 126 3.57 13.15 0.69
N LYS A 127 4.70 13.55 1.29
CA LYS A 127 5.73 12.62 1.74
C LYS A 127 5.24 11.74 2.90
N PHE A 128 4.35 12.27 3.74
CA PHE A 128 3.68 11.50 4.78
C PHE A 128 2.74 10.45 4.19
N GLU A 129 1.94 10.79 3.18
CA GLU A 129 1.11 9.82 2.46
C GLU A 129 1.96 8.71 1.83
N GLU A 130 3.07 9.06 1.18
CA GLU A 130 4.02 8.09 0.64
C GLU A 130 4.61 7.17 1.72
N LEU A 131 4.96 7.72 2.89
CA LEU A 131 5.42 6.95 4.04
C LEU A 131 4.33 5.98 4.54
N ILE A 132 3.08 6.42 4.65
CA ILE A 132 1.99 5.55 5.08
C ILE A 132 1.72 4.45 4.05
N ALA A 133 1.71 4.77 2.75
CA ALA A 133 1.60 3.78 1.70
C ALA A 133 2.71 2.72 1.81
N GLU A 134 3.95 3.17 2.03
CA GLU A 134 5.09 2.27 2.22
C GLU A 134 4.94 1.34 3.42
N LEU A 135 4.48 1.88 4.55
CA LEU A 135 4.26 1.09 5.75
C LEU A 135 3.13 0.08 5.54
N LEU A 136 2.03 0.46 4.88
CA LEU A 136 0.95 -0.47 4.53
C LEU A 136 1.44 -1.58 3.58
N ARG A 137 2.28 -1.26 2.59
CA ARG A 137 2.92 -2.28 1.74
C ARG A 137 3.77 -3.25 2.54
N SER A 138 4.49 -2.75 3.54
CA SER A 138 5.26 -3.59 4.48
C SER A 138 4.39 -4.44 5.41
N GLN A 139 3.08 -4.23 5.41
CA GLN A 139 2.04 -5.06 6.05
C GLN A 139 1.26 -5.91 5.03
N GLY A 140 1.72 -6.00 3.78
CA GLY A 140 1.14 -6.87 2.76
C GLY A 140 0.03 -6.28 1.92
N PHE A 141 -0.31 -5.00 2.11
CA PHE A 141 -1.29 -4.32 1.26
C PHE A 141 -0.69 -3.97 -0.10
N ASP A 142 -1.47 -4.15 -1.15
CA ASP A 142 -1.23 -3.41 -2.38
C ASP A 142 -1.77 -2.00 -2.20
N THR A 143 -0.92 -0.99 -2.40
CA THR A 143 -1.29 0.41 -2.20
C THR A 143 -1.18 1.20 -3.47
N PHE A 144 -2.05 2.19 -3.59
CA PHE A 144 -2.08 3.14 -4.67
C PHE A 144 -2.27 4.56 -4.12
N LEU A 145 -1.45 5.51 -4.59
CA LEU A 145 -1.53 6.92 -4.19
C LEU A 145 -2.52 7.67 -5.09
N THR A 146 -3.50 8.35 -4.49
CA THR A 146 -4.48 9.15 -5.21
C THR A 146 -3.89 10.51 -5.63
N SER A 147 -4.54 11.18 -6.58
CA SER A 147 -4.14 12.50 -7.06
C SER A 147 -4.21 13.58 -5.98
N LYS A 148 -3.28 14.54 -5.97
CA LYS A 148 -3.16 15.60 -4.93
C LYS A 148 -4.40 16.49 -4.70
N SER A 149 -5.42 16.43 -5.55
CA SER A 149 -6.60 17.30 -5.46
C SER A 149 -7.82 16.61 -6.06
N GLY A 150 -8.99 16.80 -5.43
CA GLY A 150 -10.29 16.43 -6.00
C GLY A 150 -10.72 14.98 -5.79
N ASP A 151 -10.01 14.23 -4.94
CA ASP A 151 -10.24 12.83 -4.60
C ASP A 151 -11.20 12.62 -3.40
N GLY A 152 -11.73 13.69 -2.84
CA GLY A 152 -12.77 13.62 -1.81
C GLY A 152 -12.28 13.24 -0.42
N GLY A 153 -10.97 13.36 -0.15
CA GLY A 153 -10.40 13.00 1.16
C GLY A 153 -10.10 11.51 1.28
N ARG A 154 -9.48 10.94 0.25
CA ARG A 154 -8.73 9.68 0.30
C ARG A 154 -7.36 9.92 -0.32
N ASP A 155 -6.28 9.69 0.42
CA ASP A 155 -4.91 9.88 -0.08
C ASP A 155 -4.31 8.58 -0.65
N ILE A 156 -4.78 7.43 -0.14
CA ILE A 156 -4.30 6.10 -0.53
C ILE A 156 -5.50 5.16 -0.68
N ILE A 157 -5.46 4.34 -1.72
CA ILE A 157 -6.29 3.14 -1.87
C ILE A 157 -5.43 1.95 -1.50
N ALA A 158 -5.89 1.11 -0.58
CA ALA A 158 -5.18 -0.08 -0.16
C ALA A 158 -6.06 -1.32 -0.34
N ALA A 159 -5.51 -2.37 -0.92
CA ALA A 159 -6.16 -3.66 -1.07
C ALA A 159 -5.38 -4.75 -0.37
N PHE A 160 -6.10 -5.70 0.21
CA PHE A 160 -5.54 -6.91 0.79
C PHE A 160 -6.51 -8.06 0.61
N TYR A 161 -5.99 -9.28 0.49
CA TYR A 161 -6.78 -10.49 0.40
C TYR A 161 -6.50 -11.39 1.59
N GLU A 162 -7.53 -11.67 2.39
CA GLU A 162 -7.43 -12.57 3.54
C GLU A 162 -8.60 -13.53 3.59
N ASN A 163 -8.35 -14.81 3.85
CA ASN A 163 -9.38 -15.82 4.08
C ASN A 163 -10.46 -15.92 2.98
N GLY A 164 -10.08 -15.72 1.71
CA GLY A 164 -11.02 -15.76 0.61
C GLY A 164 -11.82 -14.48 0.40
N ARG A 165 -11.50 -13.41 1.13
CA ARG A 165 -12.18 -12.12 1.07
C ARG A 165 -11.21 -11.02 0.70
N GLU A 166 -11.67 -10.16 -0.21
CA GLU A 166 -10.97 -8.93 -0.59
C GLU A 166 -11.39 -7.78 0.32
N TYR A 167 -10.41 -7.04 0.80
CA TYR A 167 -10.56 -5.82 1.55
C TYR A 167 -10.07 -4.67 0.69
N LEU A 168 -10.97 -3.76 0.34
CA LEU A 168 -10.66 -2.56 -0.40
C LEU A 168 -10.91 -1.36 0.50
N MET A 169 -9.83 -0.67 0.83
CA MET A 169 -9.76 0.31 1.88
C MET A 169 -9.48 1.71 1.34
N MET A 170 -10.27 2.68 1.79
CA MET A 170 -9.97 4.10 1.65
C MET A 170 -9.09 4.55 2.80
N VAL A 171 -7.94 5.15 2.52
CA VAL A 171 -7.04 5.63 3.57
C VAL A 171 -6.86 7.13 3.43
N GLU A 172 -7.12 7.87 4.51
CA GLU A 172 -6.89 9.31 4.63
C GLU A 172 -5.71 9.56 5.56
N CYS A 173 -4.77 10.40 5.14
CA CYS A 173 -3.57 10.75 5.87
C CYS A 173 -3.64 12.19 6.38
N LYS A 174 -3.68 12.37 7.70
CA LYS A 174 -3.66 13.68 8.35
C LYS A 174 -2.38 13.91 9.12
N ARG A 175 -1.42 14.55 8.44
CA ARG A 175 -0.19 15.04 9.08
C ARG A 175 -0.48 16.26 9.96
N ARG A 176 -0.17 16.15 11.26
CA ARG A 176 -0.25 17.24 12.24
C ARG A 176 1.14 17.65 12.73
N ARG A 177 1.26 18.89 13.22
CA ARG A 177 2.47 19.40 13.88
C ARG A 177 2.29 19.36 15.39
N GLY A 178 3.31 18.91 16.11
CA GLY A 178 3.37 18.98 17.56
C GLY A 178 2.32 18.10 18.26
N ASN A 179 2.10 18.35 19.55
CA ASN A 179 1.24 17.52 20.39
C ASN A 179 -0.25 17.91 20.27
N THR A 180 -0.80 17.75 19.06
CA THR A 180 -2.22 18.01 18.77
C THR A 180 -3.07 16.78 19.07
N VAL A 181 -4.36 17.02 19.32
CA VAL A 181 -5.38 15.98 19.49
C VAL A 181 -6.21 15.89 18.21
N LEU A 182 -6.37 14.69 17.65
CA LEU A 182 -7.27 14.47 16.53
C LEU A 182 -8.73 14.48 17.03
N GLY A 183 -9.55 15.38 16.46
CA GLY A 183 -10.98 15.45 16.72
C GLY A 183 -11.80 14.54 15.80
N PRO A 184 -13.14 14.56 15.92
CA PRO A 184 -14.02 13.67 15.12
C PRO A 184 -14.24 14.14 13.68
N ILE A 185 -13.85 15.37 13.33
CA ILE A 185 -14.24 16.02 12.06
C ILE A 185 -13.69 15.25 10.86
N GLU A 186 -12.39 14.93 10.89
CA GLU A 186 -11.71 14.24 9.80
C GLU A 186 -12.23 12.81 9.63
N ALA A 187 -12.49 12.10 10.74
CA ALA A 187 -13.08 10.77 10.71
C ALA A 187 -14.51 10.80 10.12
N ARG A 188 -15.32 11.80 10.46
CA ARG A 188 -16.67 11.98 9.89
C ARG A 188 -16.62 12.32 8.40
N ALA A 189 -15.65 13.13 7.98
CA ALA A 189 -15.47 13.46 6.56
C ALA A 189 -15.10 12.20 5.76
N LEU A 190 -14.13 11.42 6.24
CA LEU A 190 -13.75 10.14 5.62
C LEU A 190 -14.94 9.18 5.57
N LEU A 191 -15.72 9.04 6.65
CA LEU A 191 -16.93 8.22 6.65
C LEU A 191 -17.97 8.69 5.62
N GLY A 192 -18.17 10.00 5.49
CA GLY A 192 -19.08 10.57 4.50
C GLY A 192 -18.68 10.18 3.09
N GLN A 193 -17.40 10.32 2.75
CA GLN A 193 -16.87 9.89 1.46
C GLN A 193 -16.97 8.37 1.28
N PHE A 194 -16.62 7.59 2.29
CA PHE A 194 -16.69 6.12 2.26
C PHE A 194 -18.10 5.62 1.94
N TYR A 195 -19.13 6.15 2.60
CA TYR A 195 -20.51 5.76 2.29
C TYR A 195 -20.97 6.26 0.93
N PHE A 196 -20.53 7.42 0.48
CA PHE A 196 -20.80 7.89 -0.88
C PHE A 196 -20.25 6.91 -1.93
N GLU A 197 -18.99 6.51 -1.79
CA GLU A 197 -18.33 5.53 -2.65
C GLU A 197 -19.02 4.16 -2.62
N LYS A 198 -19.40 3.69 -1.43
CA LYS A 198 -20.14 2.43 -1.26
C LYS A 198 -21.47 2.43 -2.01
N VAL A 199 -22.19 3.57 -2.03
CA VAL A 199 -23.43 3.74 -2.80
C VAL A 199 -23.17 3.77 -4.31
N GLN A 200 -22.03 4.29 -4.76
CA GLN A 200 -21.63 4.25 -6.17
C GLN A 200 -21.17 2.86 -6.63
N GLY A 201 -21.08 1.88 -5.72
CA GLY A 201 -20.69 0.51 -6.05
C GLY A 201 -19.21 0.36 -6.38
N THR A 202 -18.34 1.22 -5.86
CA THR A 202 -16.90 1.16 -6.16
C THR A 202 -16.17 -0.01 -5.49
N GLY A 203 -16.81 -0.66 -4.51
CA GLY A 203 -16.31 -1.88 -3.85
C GLY A 203 -15.60 -1.62 -2.51
N PHE A 204 -15.39 -0.36 -2.12
CA PHE A 204 -14.79 -0.04 -0.83
C PHE A 204 -15.62 -0.63 0.32
N ASN A 205 -14.93 -1.35 1.20
CA ASN A 205 -15.54 -2.02 2.34
C ASN A 205 -14.89 -1.65 3.68
N CYS A 206 -13.78 -0.92 3.65
CA CYS A 206 -13.12 -0.39 4.85
C CYS A 206 -12.62 1.04 4.64
N ALA A 207 -12.44 1.77 5.74
CA ALA A 207 -11.87 3.11 5.77
C ALA A 207 -10.86 3.24 6.91
N MET A 208 -9.73 3.89 6.67
CA MET A 208 -8.69 4.13 7.67
C MET A 208 -8.25 5.59 7.69
N LEU A 209 -8.28 6.22 8.87
CA LEU A 209 -7.70 7.53 9.10
C LEU A 209 -6.36 7.36 9.79
N VAL A 210 -5.27 7.73 9.12
CA VAL A 210 -3.92 7.69 9.67
C VAL A 210 -3.46 9.10 10.01
N THR A 211 -2.99 9.35 11.22
CA THR A 211 -2.57 10.68 11.65
C THR A 211 -1.28 10.70 12.45
N SER A 212 -0.47 11.73 12.23
CA SER A 212 0.68 12.02 13.09
C SER A 212 0.33 12.80 14.37
N ALA A 213 -0.96 13.02 14.69
CA ALA A 213 -1.40 13.67 15.93
C ALA A 213 -0.80 12.99 17.18
N GLY A 214 -0.57 13.75 18.24
CA GLY A 214 0.01 13.23 19.48
C GLY A 214 -0.96 12.32 20.26
N SER A 215 -2.26 12.50 20.08
CA SER A 215 -3.30 11.61 20.62
C SER A 215 -4.58 11.68 19.79
N ILE A 216 -5.43 10.66 19.94
CA ILE A 216 -6.77 10.60 19.36
C ILE A 216 -7.77 11.01 20.44
N GLY A 217 -8.64 11.98 20.13
CA GLY A 217 -9.63 12.49 21.08
C GLY A 217 -10.77 11.49 21.34
N PRO A 218 -11.43 11.54 22.51
CA PRO A 218 -12.50 10.60 22.87
C PRO A 218 -13.63 10.53 21.84
N SER A 219 -14.02 11.68 21.26
CA SER A 219 -15.09 11.70 20.24
C SER A 219 -14.70 11.01 18.94
N ALA A 220 -13.41 10.95 18.58
CA ALA A 220 -12.94 10.20 17.43
C ALA A 220 -12.87 8.70 17.75
N LEU A 221 -12.44 8.33 18.95
CA LEU A 221 -12.45 6.93 19.41
C LEU A 221 -13.88 6.37 19.46
N ASN A 222 -14.85 7.11 20.01
CA ASN A 222 -16.25 6.70 20.03
C ASN A 222 -16.83 6.46 18.62
N LEU A 223 -16.33 7.18 17.59
CA LEU A 223 -16.74 6.94 16.20
C LEU A 223 -16.21 5.60 15.70
N GLN A 224 -14.94 5.28 15.99
CA GLN A 224 -14.34 4.00 15.63
C GLN A 224 -15.07 2.84 16.33
N GLU A 225 -15.33 2.95 17.63
CA GLU A 225 -16.05 1.92 18.39
C GLU A 225 -17.46 1.65 17.85
N GLY A 226 -18.12 2.67 17.30
CA GLY A 226 -19.44 2.55 16.70
C GLY A 226 -19.47 2.05 15.25
N MET A 227 -18.31 1.94 14.58
CA MET A 227 -18.21 1.67 13.14
C MET A 227 -17.16 0.61 12.85
N THR A 228 -17.59 -0.62 12.56
CA THR A 228 -16.70 -1.76 12.29
C THR A 228 -15.82 -1.60 11.06
N ASP A 229 -16.27 -0.79 10.10
CA ASP A 229 -15.57 -0.57 8.83
C ASP A 229 -14.58 0.61 8.92
N LEU A 230 -14.46 1.27 10.07
CA LEU A 230 -13.57 2.42 10.29
C LEU A 230 -12.43 2.07 11.25
N SER A 231 -11.22 2.44 10.87
CA SER A 231 -10.03 2.35 11.70
C SER A 231 -9.34 3.71 11.81
N ILE A 232 -8.92 4.12 13.01
CA ILE A 232 -8.14 5.33 13.26
C ILE A 232 -6.80 4.90 13.83
N ARG A 233 -5.71 5.33 13.20
CA ARG A 233 -4.35 4.97 13.55
C ARG A 233 -3.55 6.24 13.79
N GLY A 234 -3.03 6.38 15.00
CA GLY A 234 -2.31 7.55 15.47
C GLY A 234 -0.80 7.36 15.36
N ARG A 235 -0.08 8.27 16.02
CA ARG A 235 1.38 8.27 16.05
C ARG A 235 1.96 6.97 16.61
N ASN A 236 1.33 6.37 17.62
CA ASN A 236 1.84 5.13 18.22
C ASN A 236 1.82 3.98 17.23
N GLU A 237 0.73 3.79 16.49
CA GLU A 237 0.59 2.71 15.50
C GLU A 237 1.55 2.92 14.33
N ILE A 238 1.73 4.16 13.87
CA ILE A 238 2.75 4.49 12.85
C ILE A 238 4.15 4.10 13.35
N MET A 239 4.46 4.42 14.62
CA MET A 239 5.76 4.08 15.19
C MET A 239 5.98 2.58 15.34
N GLU A 240 4.93 1.82 15.65
CA GLU A 240 4.97 0.36 15.64
C GLU A 240 5.24 -0.19 14.24
N TRP A 241 4.54 0.31 13.22
CA TRP A 241 4.75 -0.10 11.83
C TRP A 241 6.19 0.16 11.38
N ILE A 242 6.73 1.35 11.68
CA ILE A 242 8.12 1.73 11.40
C ILE A 242 9.11 0.78 12.12
N SER A 243 8.82 0.44 13.38
CA SER A 243 9.70 -0.45 14.17
C SER A 243 9.66 -1.90 13.67
N SER A 244 8.54 -2.32 13.08
CA SER A 244 8.36 -3.64 12.46
C SER A 244 8.79 -3.70 10.99
N TYR A 245 9.16 -2.57 10.39
CA TYR A 245 9.44 -2.49 8.96
C TYR A 245 10.64 -3.37 8.60
N GLY A 246 10.44 -4.30 7.67
CA GLY A 246 11.46 -5.26 7.26
C GLY A 246 11.82 -6.33 8.31
N ALA A 247 11.08 -6.41 9.42
CA ALA A 247 11.29 -7.45 10.44
C ALA A 247 10.96 -8.83 9.86
N ILE A 248 11.86 -9.79 10.10
CA ILE A 248 11.72 -11.19 9.71
C ILE A 248 11.52 -12.01 10.99
N TYR A 249 10.43 -12.77 11.06
CA TYR A 249 10.11 -13.65 12.18
C TYR A 249 10.34 -15.10 11.78
N ASN A 250 11.22 -15.82 12.47
CA ASN A 250 11.56 -17.22 12.15
C ASN A 250 11.96 -17.42 10.67
N ASN A 251 12.79 -16.53 10.13
CA ASN A 251 13.21 -16.51 8.71
C ASN A 251 12.06 -16.33 7.69
N LEU A 252 10.87 -15.94 8.15
CA LEU A 252 9.72 -15.61 7.32
C LEU A 252 9.28 -14.17 7.59
N TRP A 253 9.05 -13.41 6.53
CA TRP A 253 8.29 -12.17 6.68
C TRP A 253 6.82 -12.55 6.83
N VAL A 254 6.20 -12.13 7.93
CA VAL A 254 4.78 -12.35 8.20
C VAL A 254 4.16 -10.97 8.42
N PRO A 255 3.33 -10.47 7.48
CA PRO A 255 2.63 -9.22 7.71
C PRO A 255 1.70 -9.33 8.93
N LYS A 256 1.48 -8.23 9.67
CA LYS A 256 0.45 -8.22 10.71
C LYS A 256 -0.91 -8.56 10.09
N ARG A 257 -1.73 -9.33 10.80
CA ARG A 257 -3.04 -9.77 10.30
C ARG A 257 -3.98 -8.58 10.11
N PHE A 258 -4.88 -8.67 9.14
CA PHE A 258 -5.86 -7.60 8.87
C PHE A 258 -6.69 -7.22 10.10
N ASN A 259 -7.07 -8.20 10.93
CA ASN A 259 -7.82 -7.99 12.18
C ASN A 259 -7.05 -7.19 13.26
N GLU A 260 -5.75 -6.94 13.09
CA GLU A 260 -5.00 -6.04 13.98
C GLU A 260 -5.06 -4.59 13.48
N LEU A 261 -5.51 -4.39 12.24
CA LEU A 261 -5.68 -3.10 11.59
C LEU A 261 -7.12 -2.59 11.62
N PHE A 262 -8.09 -3.44 11.99
CA PHE A 262 -9.51 -3.12 12.18
C PHE A 262 -10.04 -3.71 13.49
#